data_AF-A0A1M6QKL3-F1
#
_entry.id   AF-A0A1M6QKL3-F1
#
_cell.length_a   1.000
_cell.length_b   1.000
_cell.length_c   1.000
_cell.angle_alpha   90.00
_cell.angle_beta   90.00
_cell.angle_gamma   90.00
#
_symmetry.space_group_name_H-M   'P 1'
#
loop_
_entity.id
_entity.type
_entity.pdbx_description
1 polymer ?
#
loop_
_entity_poly.entity_id
_entity_poly.type
_entity_poly.pdbx_seq_one_letter_code
_entity_poly.pdbx_strand_id
1 'polypeptide(L)'
;MTYGSDFTEKELLNDLLISENHIASSYNSSIIETTSKNLRNILSISLSNVQDCQFEVLGAMNQRGWYKFTEVNSNNLENAKKKFITISNELL
;
A
#
# COMPACT_ATOMS: atom_id res chain seq x y z
N MET A 1 33.07 3.07 -21.45
CA MET A 1 31.63 3.31 -21.25
C MET A 1 31.31 2.94 -19.81
N THR A 2 31.23 3.94 -18.92
CA THR A 2 30.78 3.73 -17.54
C THR A 2 29.28 3.95 -17.53
N TYR A 3 28.50 2.87 -17.47
CA TYR A 3 27.06 2.96 -17.26
C TYR A 3 26.84 3.41 -15.81
N GLY A 4 26.74 4.72 -15.63
CA GLY A 4 26.32 5.30 -14.36
C GLY A 4 24.84 5.03 -14.16
N SER A 5 24.51 4.18 -13.18
CA SER A 5 23.25 4.23 -12.46
C SER A 5 23.38 3.43 -11.16
N ASP A 6 24.33 3.80 -10.31
CA ASP A 6 24.34 3.29 -8.93
C ASP A 6 23.21 3.97 -8.17
N PHE A 7 21.97 3.49 -8.37
CA PHE A 7 20.84 3.94 -7.58
C PHE A 7 21.15 3.74 -6.10
N THR A 8 20.90 4.77 -5.30
CA THR A 8 21.01 4.64 -3.85
C THR A 8 19.93 3.68 -3.34
N GLU A 9 20.19 3.01 -2.22
CA GLU A 9 19.20 2.15 -1.57
C GLU A 9 17.89 2.92 -1.28
N LYS A 10 17.97 4.22 -1.00
CA LYS A 10 16.81 5.09 -0.83
C LYS A 10 16.02 5.27 -2.12
N GLU A 11 16.68 5.46 -3.26
CA GLU A 11 16.02 5.58 -4.56
C GLU A 11 15.38 4.25 -4.96
N LEU A 12 16.06 3.13 -4.73
CA LEU A 12 15.51 1.79 -4.97
C LEU A 12 14.25 1.52 -4.15
N LEU A 13 14.26 1.83 -2.85
CA LEU A 13 13.07 1.65 -2.01
C LEU A 13 11.93 2.62 -2.38
N ASN A 14 12.23 3.84 -2.83
CA ASN A 14 11.21 4.75 -3.34
C ASN A 14 10.60 4.24 -4.65
N ASP A 15 11.42 3.75 -5.58
CA ASP A 15 10.96 3.19 -6.84
C ASP A 15 10.09 1.95 -6.61
N LEU A 16 10.50 1.08 -5.67
CA LEU A 16 9.72 -0.06 -5.23
C LEU A 16 8.37 0.40 -4.63
N LEU A 17 8.38 1.41 -3.74
CA LEU A 17 7.15 1.95 -3.15
C LEU A 17 6.18 2.52 -4.20
N ILE A 18 6.69 3.22 -5.21
CA ILE A 18 5.89 3.75 -6.32
C ILE A 18 5.32 2.60 -7.16
N SER A 19 6.13 1.58 -7.44
CA SER A 19 5.73 0.40 -8.20
C SER A 19 4.60 -0.36 -7.52
N GLU A 20 4.73 -0.64 -6.22
CA GLU A 20 3.69 -1.32 -5.45
C GLU A 20 2.37 -0.52 -5.43
N ASN A 21 2.44 0.82 -5.30
CA ASN A 21 1.25 1.68 -5.38
C ASN A 21 0.55 1.58 -6.74
N HIS A 22 1.33 1.54 -7.82
CA HIS A 22 0.79 1.42 -9.16
C HIS A 22 0.08 0.07 -9.34
N ILE A 23 0.75 -1.02 -8.93
CA ILE A 23 0.20 -2.39 -9.02
C ILE A 23 -1.08 -2.51 -8.17
N ALA A 24 -1.08 -1.98 -6.94
CA ALA A 24 -2.26 -1.99 -6.07
C ALA A 24 -3.46 -1.29 -6.72
N SER A 25 -3.21 -0.15 -7.37
CA SER A 25 -4.25 0.60 -8.10
C SER A 25 -4.80 -0.20 -9.28
N SER A 26 -3.94 -0.85 -10.05
CA SER A 26 -4.35 -1.72 -11.17
C SER A 26 -5.18 -2.92 -10.70
N TYR A 27 -4.81 -3.54 -9.58
CA TYR A 27 -5.60 -4.63 -9.00
C TYR A 27 -6.98 -4.14 -8.54
N ASN A 28 -7.05 -2.98 -7.87
CA ASN A 28 -8.32 -2.40 -7.47
C ASN A 28 -9.26 -2.16 -8.66
N SER A 29 -8.78 -1.52 -9.73
CA SER A 29 -9.57 -1.34 -10.96
C SER A 29 -10.03 -2.66 -11.56
N SER A 30 -9.14 -3.65 -11.62
CA SER A 30 -9.46 -4.98 -12.17
C SER A 30 -10.51 -5.72 -11.32
N ILE A 31 -10.44 -5.59 -9.99
CA ILE A 31 -11.38 -6.19 -9.05
C ILE A 31 -12.78 -5.60 -9.23
N ILE A 32 -12.91 -4.27 -9.40
CA ILE A 32 -14.23 -3.66 -9.55
C ILE A 32 -14.85 -3.99 -10.92
N GLU A 33 -14.05 -4.13 -11.97
CA GLU A 33 -14.51 -4.41 -13.34
C GLU A 33 -14.79 -5.90 -13.61
N THR A 34 -14.19 -6.82 -12.85
CA THR A 34 -14.34 -8.26 -13.13
C THR A 34 -15.70 -8.82 -12.71
N THR A 35 -16.33 -9.58 -13.61
CA THR A 35 -17.62 -10.25 -13.38
C THR A 35 -17.45 -11.69 -12.84
N SER A 36 -16.24 -12.25 -12.92
CA SER A 36 -15.94 -13.60 -12.45
C SER A 36 -15.55 -13.59 -10.97
N LYS A 37 -16.32 -14.31 -10.13
CA LYS A 37 -16.04 -14.45 -8.70
C LYS A 37 -14.68 -15.09 -8.42
N ASN A 38 -14.29 -16.09 -9.21
CA ASN A 38 -13.01 -16.76 -9.05
C ASN A 38 -11.85 -15.81 -9.36
N LEU A 39 -11.95 -15.07 -10.48
CA LEU A 39 -10.92 -14.08 -10.84
C LEU A 39 -10.85 -12.95 -9.81
N ARG A 40 -12.01 -12.46 -9.34
CA ARG A 40 -12.09 -11.48 -8.26
C ARG A 40 -11.34 -11.94 -7.00
N ASN A 41 -11.54 -13.19 -6.59
CA ASN A 41 -10.86 -13.74 -5.42
C ASN A 41 -9.34 -13.78 -5.60
N ILE A 42 -8.87 -14.24 -6.77
CA ILE A 42 -7.43 -14.27 -7.09
C ILE A 42 -6.83 -12.86 -7.06
N LEU A 43 -7.48 -11.90 -7.72
CA LEU A 43 -7.00 -10.51 -7.74
C LEU A 43 -7.00 -9.89 -6.34
N SER A 44 -7.98 -10.23 -5.49
CA SER A 44 -8.04 -9.73 -4.10
C SER A 44 -6.91 -10.30 -3.25
N ILE A 45 -6.56 -11.57 -3.42
CA ILE A 45 -5.41 -12.20 -2.75
C ILE A 45 -4.11 -11.52 -3.22
N SER A 46 -3.95 -11.31 -4.54
CA SER A 46 -2.77 -10.64 -5.08
C SER A 46 -2.63 -9.21 -4.58
N LEU A 47 -3.75 -8.47 -4.47
CA LEU A 47 -3.75 -7.13 -3.90
C LEU A 47 -3.31 -7.13 -2.43
N SER A 48 -3.77 -8.10 -1.62
CA SER A 48 -3.33 -8.23 -0.23
C SER A 48 -1.82 -8.41 -0.14
N ASN A 49 -1.24 -9.29 -0.98
CA ASN A 49 0.20 -9.53 -0.99
C ASN A 49 1.01 -8.26 -1.36
N VAL A 50 0.51 -7.48 -2.32
CA VAL A 50 1.11 -6.19 -2.72
C VAL A 50 1.07 -5.19 -1.56
N GLN A 51 -0.05 -5.12 -0.84
CA GLN A 51 -0.21 -4.24 0.33
C GLN A 51 0.73 -4.65 1.48
N ASP A 52 0.90 -5.96 1.72
CA ASP A 52 1.83 -6.48 2.72
C ASP A 52 3.29 -6.14 2.35
N CYS A 53 3.69 -6.34 1.08
CA CYS A 53 5.01 -5.95 0.58
C CYS A 53 5.26 -4.44 0.76
N GLN A 54 4.29 -3.62 0.36
CA GLN A 54 4.37 -2.16 0.53
C GLN A 54 4.56 -1.76 2.01
N PHE A 55 3.88 -2.45 2.93
CA PHE A 55 4.02 -2.19 4.37
C PHE A 55 5.44 -2.52 4.86
N GLU A 56 6.03 -3.63 4.41
CA GLU A 56 7.41 -3.99 4.72
C GLU A 56 8.41 -2.95 4.17
N VAL A 57 8.22 -2.47 2.94
CA VAL A 57 9.06 -1.43 2.32
C VAL A 57 8.99 -0.13 3.12
N LEU A 58 7.79 0.32 3.51
CA LEU A 58 7.64 1.50 4.34
C LEU A 58 8.29 1.32 5.73
N GLY A 59 8.16 0.13 6.32
CA GLY A 59 8.86 -0.24 7.56
C GLY A 59 10.38 -0.14 7.42
N ALA A 60 10.94 -0.68 6.33
CA ALA A 60 12.36 -0.61 6.02
C ALA A 60 12.85 0.83 5.80
N MET A 61 12.07 1.66 5.12
CA MET A 61 12.37 3.08 4.92
C MET A 61 12.31 3.88 6.23
N ASN A 62 11.35 3.57 7.10
CA ASN A 62 11.21 4.23 8.40
C ASN A 62 12.35 3.87 9.36
N GLN A 63 12.76 2.60 9.42
CA GLN A 63 13.92 2.17 10.23
C GLN A 63 15.21 2.90 9.83
N ARG A 64 15.33 3.27 8.55
CA ARG A 64 16.47 4.02 8.00
C ARG A 64 16.30 5.55 8.10
N GLY A 65 15.19 6.03 8.66
CA GLY A 65 14.88 7.45 8.81
C GLY A 65 14.52 8.17 7.50
N TRP A 66 14.21 7.44 6.44
CA TRP A 66 13.89 7.99 5.11
C TRP A 66 12.41 8.34 4.94
N TYR A 67 11.56 7.74 5.76
CA TYR A 67 10.14 8.04 5.84
C TYR A 67 9.77 8.23 7.30
N LYS A 68 9.23 9.40 7.66
CA LYS A 68 8.67 9.61 9.00
C LYS A 68 7.20 9.21 8.94
N PHE A 69 6.85 8.08 9.56
CA PHE A 69 5.45 7.87 9.90
C PHE A 69 5.01 8.96 10.86
N THR A 70 3.89 9.62 10.58
CA THR A 70 3.20 10.39 11.60
C THR A 70 2.84 9.40 12.71
N GLU A 71 3.35 9.57 13.92
CA GLU A 71 2.97 8.72 15.05
C GLU A 71 1.45 8.73 15.16
N VAL A 72 0.83 7.60 14.87
CA VAL A 72 -0.60 7.41 15.15
C VAL A 72 -0.68 7.29 16.66
N ASN A 73 -0.85 8.42 17.35
CA ASN A 73 -1.22 8.39 18.75
C ASN A 73 -2.51 7.54 18.88
N SER A 74 -2.64 6.81 19.98
CA SER A 74 -3.76 5.87 20.20
C SER A 74 -5.14 6.53 20.01
N ASN A 75 -5.26 7.83 20.30
CA ASN A 75 -6.46 8.62 20.01
C ASN A 75 -6.77 8.75 18.51
N ASN A 76 -5.77 8.94 17.66
CA ASN A 76 -5.93 9.05 16.20
C ASN A 76 -6.37 7.71 15.59
N LEU A 77 -5.88 6.59 16.13
CA LEU A 77 -6.32 5.26 15.70
C LEU A 77 -7.79 5.01 16.05
N GLU A 78 -8.18 5.30 17.30
CA GLU A 78 -9.57 5.15 17.72
C GLU A 78 -10.51 6.09 16.96
N ASN A 79 -10.08 7.32 16.66
CA ASN A 79 -10.85 8.24 15.82
C ASN A 79 -10.95 7.76 14.36
N ALA A 80 -9.90 7.17 13.78
CA ALA A 80 -9.94 6.59 12.44
C ALA A 80 -10.90 5.39 12.37
N LYS A 81 -10.84 4.48 13.36
CA LYS A 81 -11.80 3.38 13.51
C LYS A 81 -13.24 3.88 13.61
N LYS A 82 -13.49 4.88 14.48
CA LYS A 82 -14.83 5.47 14.65
C LYS A 82 -15.35 6.07 13.35
N LYS A 83 -14.53 6.85 12.63
CA LYS A 83 -14.91 7.39 11.31
C LYS A 83 -15.26 6.31 10.30
N PHE A 84 -14.46 5.23 10.25
CA PHE A 84 -14.74 4.10 9.35
C PHE A 84 -16.08 3.42 9.70
N ILE A 85 -16.35 3.18 10.98
CA ILE A 85 -17.62 2.61 11.45
C ILE A 85 -18.80 3.52 11.11
N THR A 86 -18.67 4.84 11.34
CA THR A 86 -19.71 5.82 10.99
C THR A 86 -20.02 5.78 9.49
N ILE A 87 -19.00 5.84 8.63
CA ILE A 87 -19.17 5.76 7.17
C ILE A 87 -19.82 4.43 6.78
N SER A 88 -19.38 3.30 7.36
CA SER A 88 -19.96 1.99 7.07
C SER A 88 -21.44 1.89 7.45
N ASN A 89 -21.87 2.57 8.53
CA ASN A 89 -23.27 2.59 8.95
C ASN A 89 -24.12 3.55 8.12
N GLU A 90 -23.53 4.60 7.54
CA GLU A 90 -24.24 5.53 6.63
C GLU A 90 -24.44 4.94 5.22
N LEU A 91 -23.64 3.93 4.85
CA LEU A 91 -23.72 3.24 3.57
C LEU A 91 -24.63 1.99 3.59
N LEU A 92 -25.13 1.59 4.77
CA LEU A 92 -26.11 0.51 4.98
C LEU A 92 -27.51 1.09 5.15
#